data_AF-A0A968F4L0-F1
#
_entry.id   AF-A0A968F4L0-F1
#
_cell.length_a   1.000
_cell.length_b   1.000
_cell.length_c   1.000
_cell.angle_alpha   90.00
_cell.angle_beta   90.00
_cell.angle_gamma   90.00
#
_symmetry.space_group_name_H-M   'P 1'
#
loop_
_entity.id
_entity.type
_entity.pdbx_description
1 polymer ?
#
loop_
_entity_poly.entity_id
_entity_poly.type
_entity_poly.pdbx_seq_one_letter_code
_entity_poly.pdbx_strand_id
1 'polypeptide(L)'
;MKEYHKITTVFERDPETKFKTLLDGKFAKPEFEYLAENQWRFSEKVDGTNIRVMWDGEKVTFGGRTDRAQIYAPLIEKLQSYFYAGAMAEVFDCPACLYGEGYGAKIQKGGGNYNPDDVDFALFDVLVGNTWLERSNVRGGKATGRGCARDWYGDFVGCGREMQKRL
;
A
#
# COMPACT_ATOMS: atom_id res chain seq x y z
N MET A 1 -10.87 10.82 0.06
CA MET A 1 -10.46 9.40 -0.03
C MET A 1 -9.85 8.98 1.31
N LYS A 2 -9.86 7.69 1.68
CA LYS A 2 -9.58 7.25 3.07
C LYS A 2 -8.08 7.24 3.40
N GLU A 3 -7.70 7.77 4.56
CA GLU A 3 -6.35 7.60 5.11
C GLU A 3 -6.07 6.12 5.42
N TYR A 4 -4.81 5.71 5.31
CA TYR A 4 -4.41 4.35 5.66
C TYR A 4 -4.45 4.15 7.18
N HIS A 5 -4.96 3.00 7.61
CA HIS A 5 -5.13 2.71 9.03
C HIS A 5 -3.77 2.57 9.73
N LYS A 6 -3.70 2.94 11.01
CA LYS A 6 -2.49 2.76 11.80
C LYS A 6 -2.32 1.26 12.12
N ILE A 7 -1.17 0.70 11.77
CA ILE A 7 -0.79 -0.66 12.16
C ILE A 7 -0.56 -0.70 13.68
N THR A 8 -1.18 -1.66 14.35
CA THR A 8 -1.01 -1.88 15.79
C THR A 8 0.17 -2.84 16.02
N THR A 9 1.05 -2.51 16.96
CA THR A 9 2.15 -3.41 17.38
C THR A 9 1.56 -4.69 17.97
N VAL A 10 2.18 -5.85 17.70
CA VAL A 10 1.68 -7.16 18.14
C VAL A 10 1.67 -7.29 19.67
N PHE A 11 2.75 -6.89 20.33
CA PHE A 11 2.89 -6.95 21.78
C PHE A 11 2.77 -5.57 22.43
N GLU A 12 2.41 -5.56 23.71
CA GLU A 12 2.46 -4.37 24.53
C GLU A 12 3.88 -3.82 24.65
N ARG A 13 3.99 -2.52 24.97
CA ARG A 13 5.27 -1.86 25.25
C ARG A 13 5.44 -1.67 26.74
N ASP A 14 6.65 -1.89 27.22
CA ASP A 14 6.98 -1.79 28.64
C ASP A 14 7.01 -0.33 29.12
N PRO A 15 6.14 0.09 30.06
CA PRO A 15 6.18 1.43 30.63
C PRO A 15 7.49 1.73 31.37
N GLU A 16 8.15 0.73 31.96
CA GLU A 16 9.37 0.90 32.76
C GLU A 16 10.55 1.35 31.88
N THR A 17 10.58 0.91 30.62
CA THR A 17 11.62 1.30 29.64
C THR A 17 11.25 2.54 28.84
N LYS A 18 10.24 3.30 29.28
CA LYS A 18 9.64 4.41 28.52
C LYS A 18 9.13 3.94 27.15
N PHE A 19 8.51 2.75 27.12
CA PHE A 19 7.92 2.13 25.95
C PHE A 19 8.92 1.80 24.83
N LYS A 20 10.21 1.65 25.15
CA LYS A 20 11.24 1.31 24.16
C LYS A 20 11.27 -0.18 23.85
N THR A 21 10.97 -1.03 24.84
CA THR A 21 10.95 -2.49 24.71
C THR A 21 9.53 -3.02 24.56
N LEU A 22 9.41 -4.19 23.94
CA LEU A 22 8.18 -4.97 23.87
C LEU A 22 8.12 -5.94 25.04
N LEU A 23 6.90 -6.21 25.52
CA LEU A 23 6.60 -7.25 26.50
C LEU A 23 6.24 -8.53 25.75
N ASP A 24 7.24 -9.35 25.42
CA ASP A 24 7.04 -10.59 24.66
C ASP A 24 6.06 -11.53 25.37
N GLY A 25 5.12 -12.07 24.61
CA GLY A 25 4.03 -12.91 25.12
C GLY A 25 2.84 -12.13 25.70
N LYS A 26 2.95 -10.81 25.88
CA LYS A 26 1.81 -9.95 26.27
C LYS A 26 1.23 -9.26 25.04
N PHE A 27 0.25 -9.91 24.42
CA PHE A 27 -0.41 -9.39 23.21
C PHE A 27 -1.11 -8.06 23.47
N ALA A 28 -0.96 -7.11 22.54
CA ALA A 28 -1.58 -5.79 22.63
C ALA A 28 -3.11 -5.84 22.46
N LYS A 29 -3.63 -6.95 21.93
CA LYS A 29 -5.05 -7.17 21.61
C LYS A 29 -5.40 -8.66 21.71
N PRO A 30 -6.62 -9.01 22.15
CA PRO A 30 -7.07 -10.40 22.23
C PRO A 30 -7.12 -11.07 20.85
N GLU A 31 -7.36 -10.32 19.77
CA GLU A 31 -7.38 -10.87 18.41
C GLU A 31 -5.99 -11.35 17.96
N PHE A 32 -4.91 -10.72 18.43
CA PHE A 32 -3.55 -11.17 18.11
C PHE A 32 -3.20 -12.47 18.81
N GLU A 33 -3.63 -12.62 20.07
CA GLU A 33 -3.49 -13.86 20.81
C GLU A 33 -4.29 -14.98 20.14
N TYR A 34 -5.55 -14.71 19.79
CA TYR A 34 -6.41 -15.67 19.10
C TYR A 34 -5.83 -16.15 17.76
N LEU A 35 -5.16 -15.26 17.02
CA LEU A 35 -4.55 -15.55 15.72
C LEU A 35 -3.08 -15.99 15.82
N ALA A 36 -2.52 -16.19 17.02
CA ALA A 36 -1.09 -16.44 17.21
C ALA A 36 -0.61 -17.70 16.49
N GLU A 37 -1.43 -18.75 16.45
CA GLU A 37 -1.12 -20.04 15.82
C GLU A 37 -1.41 -20.09 14.31
N ASN A 38 -1.91 -18.99 13.72
CA ASN A 38 -2.09 -18.93 12.27
C ASN A 38 -0.77 -18.70 11.53
N GLN A 39 -0.77 -18.93 10.22
CA GLN A 39 0.39 -18.56 9.40
C GLN A 39 0.44 -17.06 9.17
N TRP A 40 1.48 -16.41 9.69
CA TRP A 40 1.75 -15.00 9.44
C TRP A 40 2.72 -14.82 8.27
N ARG A 41 2.50 -13.76 7.50
CA ARG A 41 3.43 -13.30 6.49
C ARG A 41 3.96 -11.94 6.88
N PHE A 42 5.27 -11.78 6.77
CA PHE A 42 5.94 -10.53 7.06
C PHE A 42 6.51 -9.96 5.76
N SER A 43 6.45 -8.65 5.65
CA SER A 43 7.22 -7.88 4.69
C SER A 43 8.05 -6.87 5.45
N GLU A 44 9.14 -6.44 4.82
CA GLU A 44 9.90 -5.31 5.34
C GLU A 44 8.99 -4.10 5.55
N LYS A 45 9.15 -3.45 6.69
CA LYS A 45 8.59 -2.13 6.92
C LYS A 45 9.63 -1.10 6.50
N VAL A 46 9.51 -0.61 5.27
CA VAL A 46 10.37 0.46 4.74
C VAL A 46 10.23 1.72 5.61
N ASP A 47 11.35 2.39 5.86
CA ASP A 47 11.40 3.66 6.59
C ASP A 47 11.52 4.83 5.61
N GLY A 48 10.38 5.44 5.27
CA GLY A 48 10.30 6.52 4.31
C GLY A 48 9.18 7.50 4.65
N THR A 49 8.30 7.75 3.68
CA THR A 49 7.10 8.55 3.86
C THR A 49 5.89 7.85 3.27
N ASN A 50 4.78 7.83 3.99
CA ASN A 50 3.54 7.23 3.49
C ASN A 50 3.01 8.02 2.30
N ILE A 51 2.69 7.31 1.22
CA ILE A 51 2.15 7.84 -0.02
C ILE A 51 0.84 7.13 -0.39
N ARG A 52 -0.11 7.91 -0.88
CA ARG A 52 -1.37 7.50 -1.48
C ARG A 52 -1.38 7.93 -2.94
N VAL A 53 -1.53 6.98 -3.85
CA VAL A 53 -1.80 7.22 -5.27
C VAL A 53 -3.29 6.99 -5.49
N MET A 54 -3.98 8.02 -5.95
CA MET A 54 -5.43 8.13 -5.88
C MET A 54 -6.01 8.28 -7.28
N TRP A 55 -6.70 7.25 -7.76
CA TRP A 55 -7.42 7.22 -9.02
C TRP A 55 -8.92 7.42 -8.78
N ASP A 56 -9.52 8.41 -9.45
CA ASP A 56 -10.96 8.70 -9.33
C ASP A 56 -11.79 8.22 -10.54
N GLY A 57 -11.15 7.56 -11.51
CA GLY A 57 -11.76 7.15 -12.79
C GLY A 57 -11.35 8.04 -13.96
N GLU A 58 -10.74 9.20 -13.71
CA GLU A 58 -10.30 10.12 -14.77
C GLU A 58 -8.88 10.65 -14.54
N LYS A 59 -8.54 11.01 -13.29
CA LYS A 59 -7.25 11.60 -12.94
C LYS A 59 -6.57 10.88 -11.79
N VAL A 60 -5.24 11.01 -11.78
CA VAL A 60 -4.38 10.55 -10.70
C VAL A 60 -4.01 11.73 -9.81
N THR A 61 -4.15 11.55 -8.50
CA THR A 61 -3.68 12.50 -7.48
C THR A 61 -2.75 11.80 -6.49
N PHE A 62 -1.79 12.54 -5.94
CA PHE A 62 -0.81 12.02 -4.98
C PHE A 62 -1.00 12.72 -3.64
N GLY A 63 -1.01 11.94 -2.56
CA GLY A 63 -1.15 12.45 -1.19
C GLY A 63 -0.18 11.76 -0.24
N GLY A 64 0.24 12.46 0.81
CA GLY A 64 0.98 11.83 1.91
C GLY A 64 0.04 11.13 2.90
N ARG A 65 0.54 10.85 4.12
CA ARG A 65 -0.26 10.29 5.23
C ARG A 65 -1.57 11.05 5.48
N THR A 66 -1.51 12.38 5.43
CA THR A 66 -2.67 13.29 5.55
C THR A 66 -2.78 14.13 4.29
N ASP A 67 -3.95 14.73 4.05
CA ASP A 67 -4.18 15.54 2.83
C ASP A 67 -3.36 16.84 2.80
N ARG A 68 -2.84 17.28 3.96
CA ARG A 68 -1.99 18.48 4.07
C ARG A 68 -0.50 18.18 3.96
N ALA A 69 -0.11 16.90 3.97
CA ALA A 69 1.28 16.49 3.94
C ALA A 69 1.93 16.89 2.61
N GLN A 70 3.08 17.56 2.70
CA GLN A 70 3.87 17.92 1.53
C GLN A 70 4.71 16.72 1.09
N ILE A 71 4.70 16.43 -0.21
CA ILE A 71 5.48 15.35 -0.81
C ILE A 71 6.74 15.95 -1.44
N TYR A 72 7.87 15.28 -1.27
CA TYR A 72 9.13 15.69 -1.87
C TYR A 72 9.03 15.69 -3.40
N ALA A 73 9.40 16.79 -4.06
CA ALA A 73 9.12 16.99 -5.49
C ALA A 73 9.71 15.90 -6.42
N PRO A 74 10.97 15.43 -6.25
CA PRO A 74 11.50 14.32 -7.04
C PRO A 74 10.70 13.01 -6.89
N LEU A 75 10.11 12.78 -5.71
CA LEU A 75 9.23 11.64 -5.51
C LEU A 75 7.92 11.81 -6.29
N ILE A 76 7.37 13.03 -6.35
CA ILE A 76 6.18 13.31 -7.18
C ILE A 76 6.48 13.01 -8.66
N GLU A 77 7.60 13.48 -9.18
CA GLU A 77 8.01 13.23 -10.57
C GLU A 77 8.14 11.72 -10.86
N LYS A 78 8.75 10.97 -9.92
CA LYS A 78 8.84 9.51 -10.00
C LYS A 78 7.46 8.86 -10.04
N LEU A 79 6.57 9.24 -9.12
CA LEU A 79 5.21 8.72 -9.05
C LEU A 79 4.41 9.04 -10.33
N GLN A 80 4.56 10.24 -10.89
CA GLN A 80 3.93 10.62 -12.16
C GLN A 80 4.40 9.76 -13.33
N SER A 81 5.67 9.32 -13.32
CA SER A 81 6.21 8.43 -14.35
C SER A 81 5.59 7.01 -14.30
N TYR A 82 5.16 6.55 -13.12
CA TYR A 82 4.54 5.25 -12.92
C TYR A 82 3.02 5.29 -13.06
N PHE A 83 2.40 6.33 -12.51
CA PHE A 83 0.96 6.41 -12.31
C PHE A 83 0.39 7.62 -13.04
N TYR A 84 0.13 7.44 -14.33
CA TYR A 84 -0.59 8.40 -15.16
C TYR A 84 -1.95 7.84 -15.55
N ALA A 85 -2.88 8.72 -15.96
CA ALA A 85 -4.28 8.36 -16.19
C ALA A 85 -4.46 7.17 -17.14
N GLY A 86 -3.69 7.12 -18.23
CA GLY A 86 -3.72 5.99 -19.18
C GLY A 86 -3.37 4.65 -18.52
N ALA A 87 -2.26 4.58 -17.78
CA ALA A 87 -1.87 3.36 -17.08
C ALA A 87 -2.89 2.94 -16.02
N MET A 88 -3.49 3.91 -15.30
CA MET A 88 -4.49 3.60 -14.29
C MET A 88 -5.81 3.11 -14.89
N ALA A 89 -6.24 3.69 -16.01
CA ALA A 89 -7.46 3.29 -16.72
C ALA A 89 -7.35 1.89 -17.36
N GLU A 90 -6.14 1.42 -17.68
CA GLU A 90 -5.92 0.05 -18.15
C GLU A 90 -6.12 -1.01 -17.06
N VAL A 91 -5.99 -0.62 -15.78
CA VAL A 91 -6.04 -1.55 -14.64
C VAL A 91 -7.32 -1.42 -13.83
N PHE A 92 -7.90 -0.22 -13.73
CA PHE A 92 -9.01 0.07 -12.83
C PHE A 92 -10.21 0.69 -13.55
N ASP A 93 -11.31 -0.06 -13.63
CA ASP A 93 -12.61 0.41 -14.13
C ASP A 93 -13.39 1.27 -13.12
N CYS A 94 -12.90 1.39 -11.88
CA CYS A 94 -13.52 2.18 -10.84
C CYS A 94 -12.47 2.86 -9.94
N PRO A 95 -12.85 3.79 -9.05
CA PRO A 95 -11.91 4.50 -8.21
C PRO A 95 -11.04 3.56 -7.39
N ALA A 96 -9.74 3.86 -7.30
CA ALA A 96 -8.77 3.06 -6.58
C ALA A 96 -7.79 3.92 -5.78
N CYS A 97 -7.31 3.39 -4.66
CA CYS A 97 -6.26 3.98 -3.84
C CYS A 97 -5.15 2.97 -3.63
N LEU A 98 -3.95 3.31 -4.10
CA LEU A 98 -2.75 2.51 -3.88
C LEU A 98 -1.97 3.14 -2.74
N TYR A 99 -1.64 2.33 -1.75
CA TYR A 99 -0.91 2.72 -0.55
C TYR A 99 0.49 2.13 -0.61
N GLY A 100 1.48 3.00 -0.46
CA GLY A 100 2.88 2.60 -0.45
C GLY A 100 3.75 3.55 0.36
N GLU A 101 5.02 3.24 0.37
CA GLU A 101 6.06 4.03 1.03
C GLU A 101 6.96 4.66 -0.04
N GLY A 102 7.03 5.99 -0.07
CA GLY A 102 8.09 6.68 -0.79
C GLY A 102 9.39 6.58 0.01
N TYR A 103 10.47 6.11 -0.60
CA TYR A 103 11.76 5.90 0.08
C TYR A 103 12.94 6.34 -0.78
N GLY A 104 14.12 6.37 -0.18
CA GLY A 104 15.37 6.73 -0.84
C GLY A 104 16.04 7.96 -0.23
N ALA A 105 17.05 8.47 -0.93
CA ALA A 105 17.86 9.56 -0.46
C ALA A 105 16.99 10.80 -0.16
N LYS A 106 17.32 11.51 0.93
CA LYS A 106 16.68 12.77 1.35
C LYS A 106 15.22 12.67 1.83
N ILE A 107 14.60 11.48 1.84
CA ILE A 107 13.25 11.30 2.39
C ILE A 107 13.27 11.15 3.92
N GLN A 108 14.10 10.25 4.44
CA GLN A 108 14.33 10.04 5.87
C GLN A 108 15.79 9.82 6.19
N LYS A 109 16.16 9.96 7.47
CA LYS A 109 17.50 9.59 7.95
C LYS A 109 17.73 8.10 7.71
N GLY A 110 18.77 7.75 6.95
CA GLY A 110 19.05 6.37 6.56
C GLY A 110 18.35 5.93 5.27
N GLY A 111 17.50 6.77 4.67
CA GLY A 111 16.83 6.47 3.40
C GLY A 111 17.80 6.19 2.24
N GLY A 112 18.99 6.80 2.27
CA GLY A 112 20.06 6.52 1.31
C GLY A 112 20.60 5.08 1.37
N ASN A 113 20.34 4.32 2.43
CA ASN A 113 20.68 2.90 2.46
C ASN A 113 19.76 2.06 1.55
N TYR A 114 18.55 2.55 1.28
CA TYR A 114 17.59 1.89 0.37
C TYR A 114 17.82 2.29 -1.08
N ASN A 115 18.06 3.57 -1.32
CA ASN A 115 18.38 4.12 -2.64
C ASN A 115 19.28 5.34 -2.46
N PRO A 116 20.60 5.21 -2.64
CA PRO A 116 21.56 6.26 -2.27
C PRO A 116 21.52 7.47 -3.21
N ASP A 117 21.17 7.26 -4.47
CA ASP A 117 21.28 8.27 -5.52
C ASP A 117 19.92 8.79 -6.00
N ASP A 118 18.83 8.17 -5.57
CA ASP A 118 17.48 8.44 -6.09
C ASP A 118 16.40 8.16 -5.04
N VAL A 119 15.14 8.37 -5.42
CA VAL A 119 13.94 8.05 -4.66
C VAL A 119 13.10 7.02 -5.41
N ASP A 120 12.28 6.26 -4.71
CA ASP A 120 11.39 5.28 -5.32
C ASP A 120 10.14 5.04 -4.44
N PHE A 121 9.25 4.16 -4.87
CA PHE A 121 7.98 3.87 -4.24
C PHE A 121 7.74 2.36 -4.06
N ALA A 122 7.55 1.93 -2.81
CA ALA A 122 7.22 0.56 -2.46
C ALA A 122 5.71 0.41 -2.21
N LEU A 123 4.99 -0.22 -3.14
CA LEU A 123 3.57 -0.54 -2.99
C LEU A 123 3.36 -1.67 -1.98
N PHE A 124 2.45 -1.48 -1.01
CA PHE A 124 2.09 -2.54 -0.06
C PHE A 124 0.61 -2.93 -0.06
N ASP A 125 -0.33 -2.00 -0.29
CA ASP A 125 -1.77 -2.27 -0.31
C ASP A 125 -2.51 -1.50 -1.40
N VAL A 126 -3.65 -2.04 -1.84
CA VAL A 126 -4.52 -1.41 -2.85
C VAL A 126 -5.97 -1.56 -2.42
N LEU A 127 -6.72 -0.46 -2.42
CA LEU A 127 -8.16 -0.41 -2.18
C LEU A 127 -8.86 -0.06 -3.50
N VAL A 128 -9.68 -0.95 -4.04
CA VAL A 128 -10.47 -0.74 -5.26
C VAL A 128 -11.93 -0.58 -4.86
N GLY A 129 -12.50 0.60 -5.13
CA GLY A 129 -13.78 1.01 -4.57
C GLY A 129 -13.76 0.96 -3.04
N ASN A 130 -14.40 -0.07 -2.49
CA ASN A 130 -14.47 -0.33 -1.04
C ASN A 130 -13.80 -1.64 -0.61
N THR A 131 -13.08 -2.32 -1.51
CA THR A 131 -12.51 -3.65 -1.28
C THR A 131 -10.99 -3.63 -1.35
N TRP A 132 -10.33 -4.18 -0.34
CA TRP A 132 -8.87 -4.36 -0.33
C TRP A 132 -8.48 -5.52 -1.24
N LEU A 133 -7.47 -5.33 -2.09
CA LEU A 133 -6.94 -6.40 -2.92
C LEU A 133 -6.16 -7.42 -2.09
N GLU A 134 -6.30 -8.68 -2.46
CA GLU A 134 -5.46 -9.74 -1.91
C GLU A 134 -3.98 -9.54 -2.25
N ARG A 135 -3.09 -10.00 -1.37
CA ARG A 135 -1.65 -9.77 -1.49
C ARG A 135 -1.04 -10.31 -2.79
N SER A 136 -1.55 -11.42 -3.30
CA SER A 136 -1.16 -12.01 -4.61
C SER A 136 -1.39 -11.01 -5.75
N ASN A 137 -2.53 -10.34 -5.74
CA ASN A 137 -2.94 -9.38 -6.77
C ASN A 137 -2.15 -8.07 -6.69
N VAL A 138 -1.70 -7.69 -5.48
CA VAL A 138 -0.80 -6.53 -5.32
C VAL A 138 0.60 -6.80 -5.88
N ARG A 139 1.12 -8.03 -5.74
CA ARG A 139 2.49 -8.39 -6.18
C ARG A 139 2.60 -8.67 -7.69
N GLY A 140 1.49 -9.00 -8.36
CA GLY A 140 1.45 -9.26 -9.81
C GLY A 140 1.62 -8.01 -10.68
N GLY A 141 1.41 -6.81 -10.13
CA GLY A 141 1.59 -5.54 -10.83
C GLY A 141 3.04 -5.15 -10.99
N LYS A 142 3.77 -5.83 -11.89
CA LYS A 142 4.98 -5.23 -12.46
C LYS A 142 4.54 -4.14 -13.43
N ALA A 143 4.67 -2.88 -13.04
CA ALA A 143 4.71 -1.76 -13.99
C ALA A 143 6.03 -1.83 -14.79
N THR A 144 6.23 -2.91 -15.54
CA THR A 144 7.32 -3.06 -16.49
C THR A 144 6.73 -2.89 -17.86
N GLY A 145 7.12 -1.81 -18.54
CA GLY A 145 6.77 -1.58 -19.93
C GLY A 145 7.05 -2.83 -20.76
N ARG A 146 6.02 -3.28 -21.49
CA ARG A 146 5.91 -4.52 -22.29
C ARG A 146 5.44 -5.75 -21.51
N GLY A 147 4.12 -5.94 -21.54
CA GLY A 147 3.47 -7.25 -21.64
C GLY A 147 3.28 -7.99 -20.32
N CYS A 148 2.15 -7.80 -19.65
CA CYS A 148 1.11 -8.81 -19.49
C CYS A 148 0.01 -8.25 -18.55
N ALA A 149 -1.03 -7.63 -19.11
CA ALA A 149 -2.24 -7.23 -18.37
C ALA A 149 -3.38 -8.25 -18.54
N ARG A 150 -3.07 -9.50 -18.96
CA ARG A 150 -4.08 -10.52 -19.29
C ARG A 150 -4.28 -11.60 -18.22
N ASP A 151 -3.49 -11.62 -17.16
CA ASP A 151 -3.60 -12.65 -16.11
C ASP A 151 -4.33 -12.17 -14.84
N TRP A 152 -5.10 -11.07 -14.93
CA TRP A 152 -6.12 -10.72 -13.94
C TRP A 152 -7.44 -11.47 -14.22
N TYR A 153 -7.38 -12.75 -14.58
CA TYR A 153 -8.55 -13.62 -14.66
C TYR A 153 -8.53 -14.59 -13.47
N GLY A 154 -9.02 -14.08 -12.35
CA GLY A 154 -9.33 -14.81 -11.13
C GLY A 154 -10.39 -14.02 -10.37
N ASP A 155 -11.64 -14.15 -10.80
CA ASP A 155 -12.87 -13.82 -10.07
C ASP A 155 -12.87 -12.54 -9.22
N PHE A 156 -12.40 -11.42 -9.78
CA PHE A 156 -12.73 -10.12 -9.21
C PHE A 156 -14.15 -9.74 -9.65
N VAL A 157 -15.14 -10.11 -8.84
CA VAL A 157 -16.49 -9.53 -8.91
C VAL A 157 -16.39 -8.10 -8.37
N GLY A 158 -15.81 -7.22 -9.19
CA GLY A 158 -15.88 -5.79 -9.01
C GLY A 158 -17.32 -5.33 -9.20
N CYS A 159 -17.83 -4.61 -8.20
CA CYS A 159 -19.04 -3.81 -8.17
C CYS A 159 -19.82 -3.72 -9.50
N GLY A 160 -20.91 -4.50 -9.62
CA GLY A 160 -21.99 -4.23 -10.57
C GLY A 160 -21.99 -4.99 -11.89
N ARG A 161 -21.98 -6.33 -11.87
CA ARG A 161 -22.79 -7.10 -12.82
C ARG A 161 -23.34 -8.35 -12.16
N GLU A 162 -24.64 -8.27 -11.91
CA GLU A 162 -25.48 -9.25 -11.27
C GLU A 162 -25.45 -10.61 -11.98
N MET A 163 -25.54 -11.68 -11.19
CA MET A 163 -25.84 -13.02 -11.66
C MET A 163 -27.01 -13.02 -12.66
N GLN A 164 -26.74 -13.23 -13.95
CA GLN A 164 -27.67 -13.99 -14.77
C GLN A 164 -27.17 -15.43 -14.84
N LYS A 165 -27.57 -16.20 -13.82
CA LYS A 165 -27.80 -17.63 -14.01
C LYS A 165 -28.87 -17.77 -15.10
N ARG A 166 -28.46 -17.98 -16.35
CA ARG A 166 -29.30 -18.66 -17.32
C ARG A 166 -29.05 -20.15 -17.15
N LEU A 167 -30.10 -20.83 -16.67
CA LEU A 167 -30.40 -22.21 -17.05
C LEU A 167 -30.35 -22.35 -18.57
#